data_AF-A0A6J4MG51-F1
#
_entry.id   AF-A0A6J4MG51-F1
#
_cell.length_a   1.000
_cell.length_b   1.000
_cell.length_c   1.000
_cell.angle_alpha   90.00
_cell.angle_beta   90.00
_cell.angle_gamma   90.00
#
_symmetry.space_group_name_H-M   'P 1'
#
loop_
_entity.id
_entity.type
_entity.pdbx_description
1 polymer ?
#
loop_
_entity_poly.entity_id
_entity_poly.type
_entity_poly.pdbx_seq_one_letter_code
_entity_poly.pdbx_strand_id
1 'polypeptide(L)'
;SMVHDKDDYIFAVTENSGHVAMVLIEQSGQVHVNELARNKLRALWPAAYESNMKKLIPVFAKQLNRGEIPINGVKTVKPSS
;
A
#
# COMPACT_ATOMS: atom_id res chain seq x y z
N SER A 1 -9.04 -11.92 5.12
CA SER A 1 -7.71 -12.49 4.76
C SER A 1 -7.51 -12.21 3.29
N MET A 2 -6.29 -11.87 2.82
CA MET A 2 -6.04 -11.45 1.41
C MET A 2 -6.71 -12.36 0.37
N VAL A 3 -6.76 -13.66 0.68
CA VAL A 3 -7.39 -14.72 -0.13
C VAL A 3 -8.92 -14.56 -0.25
N HIS A 4 -9.59 -14.06 0.79
CA HIS A 4 -11.05 -13.89 0.84
C HIS A 4 -11.50 -12.60 0.13
N ASP A 5 -10.69 -11.53 0.19
CA ASP A 5 -11.03 -10.20 -0.34
C ASP A 5 -10.52 -9.98 -1.79
N LYS A 6 -9.78 -10.95 -2.32
CA LYS A 6 -9.11 -10.94 -3.64
C LYS A 6 -8.17 -9.74 -3.84
N ASP A 7 -7.46 -9.36 -2.78
CA ASP A 7 -6.44 -8.33 -2.85
C ASP A 7 -5.11 -8.92 -3.31
N ASP A 8 -4.51 -8.32 -4.34
CA ASP A 8 -3.25 -8.79 -4.92
C ASP A 8 -2.05 -8.40 -4.04
N TYR A 9 -2.18 -7.30 -3.28
CA TYR A 9 -1.15 -6.80 -2.37
C TYR A 9 -1.76 -6.18 -1.12
N ILE A 10 -1.00 -6.19 -0.02
CA ILE A 10 -1.25 -5.36 1.17
C ILE A 10 -0.32 -4.17 1.14
N PHE A 11 -0.89 -2.97 1.26
CA PHE A 11 -0.15 -1.72 1.41
C PHE A 11 -0.28 -1.17 2.82
N ALA A 12 0.85 -0.88 3.47
CA ALA A 12 0.89 -0.31 4.81
C ALA A 12 1.93 0.81 4.90
N VAL A 13 1.71 1.73 5.83
CA VAL A 13 2.71 2.72 6.24
C VAL A 13 2.85 2.65 7.75
N THR A 14 4.09 2.58 8.23
CA THR A 14 4.41 2.51 9.66
C THR A 14 5.33 3.65 10.02
N GLU A 15 5.31 4.06 11.28
CA GLU A 15 6.18 5.10 11.81
C GLU A 15 6.81 4.59 13.12
N ASN A 16 8.11 4.79 13.25
CA ASN A 16 8.84 4.51 14.48
C ASN A 16 9.86 5.63 14.75
N SER A 17 9.65 6.37 15.84
CA SER A 17 10.59 7.39 16.33
C SER A 17 10.99 8.42 15.26
N GLY A 18 10.00 8.90 14.50
CA GLY A 18 10.15 9.83 13.37
C GLY A 18 10.47 9.17 12.02
N HIS A 19 10.73 7.86 11.98
CA HIS A 19 11.09 7.15 10.75
C HIS A 19 9.87 6.48 10.14
N VAL A 20 9.48 6.93 8.96
CA VAL A 20 8.34 6.38 8.21
C VAL A 20 8.84 5.30 7.26
N ALA A 21 8.23 4.11 7.35
CA ALA A 21 8.45 3.03 6.41
C ALA A 21 7.18 2.75 5.61
N MET A 22 7.34 2.68 4.29
CA MET A 22 6.30 2.24 3.38
C MET A 22 6.51 0.77 3.05
N VAL A 23 5.48 -0.05 3.24
CA VAL A 23 5.58 -1.51 3.05
C VAL A 23 4.49 -1.98 2.10
N LEU A 24 4.89 -2.78 1.11
CA LEU A 24 3.98 -3.49 0.20
C LEU A 24 4.28 -4.98 0.26
N ILE A 25 3.27 -5.78 0.60
CA ILE A 25 3.40 -7.24 0.75
C ILE A 25 2.59 -7.90 -0.37
N GLU A 26 3.24 -8.75 -1.15
CA GLU A 26 2.58 -9.55 -2.19
C GLU A 26 1.88 -10.78 -1.59
N GLN A 27 0.95 -11.39 -2.32
CA GLN A 27 0.36 -12.68 -1.92
C GLN A 27 1.39 -13.80 -1.67
N SER A 28 2.54 -13.75 -2.36
CA SER A 28 3.66 -14.67 -2.15
C SER A 28 4.37 -14.50 -0.79
N GLY A 29 4.06 -13.43 -0.05
CA GLY A 29 4.78 -13.02 1.15
C GLY A 29 6.02 -12.17 0.88
N GLN A 30 6.37 -11.91 -0.39
CA GLN A 30 7.45 -10.99 -0.72
C GLN A 30 7.14 -9.57 -0.21
N VAL A 31 8.12 -8.95 0.42
CA VAL A 31 8.00 -7.61 1.02
C VAL A 31 8.85 -6.60 0.26
N HIS A 32 8.23 -5.50 -0.17
CA HIS A 32 8.88 -4.34 -0.76
C HIS A 32 8.82 -3.17 0.20
N VAL A 33 9.92 -2.44 0.35
CA VAL A 33 10.04 -1.33 1.30
C VAL A 33 10.45 -0.04 0.60
N ASN A 34 9.86 1.09 1.03
CA ASN A 34 10.20 2.44 0.60
C ASN A 34 10.18 2.61 -0.93
N GLU A 35 11.34 2.83 -1.56
CA GLU A 35 11.43 3.05 -3.02
C GLU A 35 10.94 1.86 -3.83
N LEU A 36 11.23 0.63 -3.37
CA LEU A 36 10.77 -0.57 -4.05
C LEU A 36 9.24 -0.66 -3.99
N ALA A 37 8.65 -0.36 -2.84
CA ALA A 37 7.19 -0.29 -2.69
C ALA A 37 6.58 0.78 -3.60
N ARG A 38 7.16 1.98 -3.64
CA ARG A 38 6.70 3.07 -4.52
C ARG A 38 6.77 2.70 -6.00
N ASN A 39 7.88 2.11 -6.42
CA ASN A 39 8.08 1.69 -7.80
C ASN A 39 7.07 0.61 -8.20
N LYS A 40 6.82 -0.37 -7.33
CA LYS A 40 5.80 -1.40 -7.56
C LYS A 40 4.40 -0.78 -7.62
N LEU A 41 4.01 0.06 -6.65
CA LEU A 41 2.71 0.74 -6.66
C LEU A 41 2.50 1.59 -7.91
N ARG A 42 3.54 2.28 -8.39
CA ARG A 42 3.47 3.06 -9.64
C ARG A 42 3.24 2.17 -10.86
N ALA A 43 3.87 0.99 -10.90
CA ALA A 43 3.65 0.00 -11.95
C ALA A 43 2.25 -0.63 -11.89
N LEU A 44 1.71 -0.85 -10.69
CA LEU A 44 0.36 -1.40 -10.49
C LEU A 44 -0.75 -0.38 -10.81
N TRP A 45 -0.48 0.91 -10.60
CA TRP A 45 -1.43 2.01 -10.78
C TRP A 45 -0.89 3.10 -11.73
N PRO A 46 -0.60 2.78 -13.00
CA PRO A 46 0.09 3.71 -13.89
C PRO A 46 -0.65 5.05 -14.07
N ALA A 47 -1.98 5.04 -14.08
CA ALA A 47 -2.81 6.24 -14.20
C ALA A 47 -3.39 6.76 -12.87
N ALA A 48 -3.30 5.98 -11.80
CA ALA A 48 -3.98 6.25 -10.52
C ALA A 48 -3.03 6.44 -9.34
N TYR A 49 -1.72 6.22 -9.53
CA TYR A 49 -0.73 6.28 -8.44
C TYR A 49 -0.81 7.60 -7.67
N GLU A 50 -0.67 8.73 -8.34
CA GLU A 50 -0.65 10.04 -7.67
C GLU A 50 -1.96 10.35 -6.95
N SER A 51 -3.11 10.03 -7.57
CA SER A 51 -4.43 10.29 -6.96
C SER A 51 -4.71 9.36 -5.77
N ASN A 52 -4.27 8.09 -5.85
CA ASN A 52 -4.35 7.14 -4.75
C ASN A 52 -3.47 7.56 -3.59
N MET A 53 -2.21 7.95 -3.84
CA MET A 53 -1.30 8.40 -2.77
C MET A 53 -1.83 9.64 -2.04
N LYS A 54 -2.39 10.62 -2.78
CA LYS A 54 -3.02 11.81 -2.19
C LYS A 54 -4.22 11.51 -1.29
N LYS A 55 -4.93 10.41 -1.55
CA LYS A 55 -6.08 9.97 -0.74
C LYS A 55 -5.66 9.09 0.44
N LEU A 56 -4.73 8.16 0.22
CA LEU A 56 -4.35 7.14 1.19
C LEU A 56 -3.43 7.68 2.28
N ILE A 57 -2.41 8.46 1.93
CA ILE A 57 -1.43 8.96 2.90
C ILE A 57 -2.08 9.76 4.04
N PRO A 58 -3.03 10.67 3.80
CA PRO A 58 -3.71 11.37 4.89
C PRO A 58 -4.52 10.44 5.81
N VAL A 59 -5.12 9.37 5.26
CA VAL A 59 -5.85 8.37 6.06
C VAL A 59 -4.87 7.59 6.93
N PHE A 60 -3.76 7.14 6.36
CA PHE A 60 -2.72 6.41 7.08
C PHE A 60 -2.10 7.24 8.20
N ALA A 61 -1.83 8.52 7.95
CA ALA A 61 -1.33 9.43 8.98
C ALA A 61 -2.31 9.56 10.16
N LYS A 62 -3.62 9.64 9.89
CA LYS A 62 -4.66 9.68 10.94
C LYS A 62 -4.72 8.39 11.75
N GLN A 63 -4.55 7.24 11.10
CA GLN A 63 -4.54 5.94 11.78
C GLN A 63 -3.28 5.76 12.64
N LEU A 64 -2.11 6.13 12.12
CA LEU A 64 -0.86 6.13 12.90
C LEU A 64 -0.96 7.00 14.14
N ASN A 65 -1.53 8.20 14.01
CA ASN A 65 -1.75 9.10 15.16
C ASN A 65 -2.61 8.46 16.26
N ARG A 66 -3.50 7.52 15.90
CA ARG A 66 -4.35 6.76 16.84
C ARG A 66 -3.67 5.51 17.40
N GLY A 67 -2.42 5.23 17.02
CA GLY A 67 -1.71 4.01 17.38
C GLY A 67 -2.16 2.77 16.59
N GLU A 68 -2.90 2.96 15.48
CA GLU A 68 -3.31 1.88 14.60
C GLU A 68 -2.21 1.57 13.57
N ILE A 69 -2.23 0.35 13.01
CA ILE A 69 -1.41 0.00 11.84
C ILE A 69 -2.28 0.20 10.59
N PRO A 70 -1.99 1.22 9.76
CA PRO A 70 -2.72 1.45 8.52
C PRO A 70 -2.46 0.33 7.54
N ILE A 71 -3.54 -0.31 7.09
CA ILE A 71 -3.51 -1.38 6.09
C ILE A 71 -4.55 -1.04 5.04
N ASN A 72 -4.18 -1.14 3.77
CA ASN A 72 -5.12 -1.08 2.66
C ASN A 72 -4.84 -2.21 1.66
N GLY A 73 -5.92 -2.81 1.16
CA GLY A 73 -5.87 -3.75 0.04
C GLY A 73 -5.56 -3.02 -1.27
N VAL A 74 -4.68 -3.61 -2.08
CA VAL A 74 -4.35 -3.12 -3.41
C VAL A 74 -4.81 -4.14 -4.43
N LYS A 75 -5.71 -3.70 -5.32
CA LYS A 75 -6.20 -4.48 -6.45
C LYS A 75 -5.54 -4.01 -7.73
N THR A 76 -5.19 -4.97 -8.57
CA THR A 76 -4.77 -4.68 -9.94
C THR A 76 -5.97 -4.63 -10.86
N VAL A 77 -6.06 -3.58 -11.67
CA VAL A 77 -6.97 -3.57 -12.81
C VAL A 77 -6.29 -4.38 -13.90
N LYS A 78 -6.70 -5.65 -14.06
CA LYS A 78 -6.35 -6.41 -15.26
C LYS A 78 -6.99 -5.70 -16.45
N PRO A 79 -6.26 -5.42 -17.54
CA PRO A 79 -6.88 -4.94 -18.77
C PRO A 79 -7.91 -5.98 -19.21
N SER A 80 -9.13 -5.54 -19.51
CA SER A 80 -10.12 -6.38 -20.17
C SER A 80 -9.50 -6.87 -21.48
N SER A 81 -9.30 -8.18 -21.61
CA SER A 81 -8.93 -8.81 -22.89
C SER A 81 -10.15 -8.92 -23.79
#